data_AF-A0A9E4HB15-F1
#
_entry.id   AF-A0A9E4HB15-F1
#
_cell.length_a   1.000
_cell.length_b   1.000
_cell.length_c   1.000
_cell.angle_alpha   90.00
_cell.angle_beta   90.00
_cell.angle_gamma   90.00
#
_symmetry.space_group_name_H-M   'P 1'
#
loop_
_entity.id
_entity.type
_entity.pdbx_description
1 polymer ?
#
loop_
_entity_poly.entity_id
_entity_poly.type
_entity_poly.pdbx_seq_one_letter_code
_entity_poly.pdbx_strand_id
1 'polypeptide(L)'
;MQETSVRAPQIVTTPTFDWLAERATMCKSRILIASPYVNDAVVNLTDLSSSGVAKIIVTKTDLRDFRVGASNLDSLRTLAQKGAKVRSLHNLHAKVYVFDETTALVTSANATFGGMRRNWECGLAIEDRQSVSHLANLVLSGFGSDAPPRAISFAELNRFRATLPLIDVSIPTLPADDFPADEPPTLEAVFSVPDKEQLLDQFTGWLQLTLRGVLEMPESGFGMQQLFAICQPVAAVEYPDNHNVEAKLRQQLQFLRDRGFVEFISPGQGRYRFTMPARDAYG
;
A
#
# COMPACT_ATOMS: atom_id res chain seq x y z
N MET A 1 0.79 -47.85 5.32
CA MET A 1 0.72 -46.49 5.89
C MET A 1 1.89 -45.72 5.28
N GLN A 2 1.63 -44.77 4.38
CA GLN A 2 2.68 -43.89 3.89
C GLN A 2 2.85 -42.80 4.93
N GLU A 3 3.99 -42.78 5.61
CA GLU A 3 4.43 -41.61 6.38
C GLU A 3 4.47 -40.43 5.42
N THR A 4 3.57 -39.47 5.61
CA THR A 4 3.71 -38.13 5.05
C THR A 4 4.95 -37.52 5.71
N SER A 5 6.11 -37.72 5.08
CA SER A 5 7.36 -37.05 5.42
C SER A 5 7.13 -35.55 5.28
N VAL A 6 6.79 -34.88 6.39
CA VAL A 6 6.75 -33.42 6.46
C VAL A 6 8.17 -32.94 6.20
N ARG A 7 8.42 -32.34 5.01
CA ARG A 7 9.72 -31.72 4.72
C ARG A 7 10.00 -30.67 5.79
N ALA A 8 11.21 -30.68 6.33
CA ALA A 8 11.63 -29.68 7.30
C ALA A 8 11.46 -28.26 6.72
N PRO A 9 11.05 -27.27 7.53
CA PRO A 9 10.92 -25.90 7.06
C PRO A 9 12.29 -25.37 6.60
N GLN A 10 12.34 -24.84 5.37
CA GLN A 10 13.56 -24.25 4.83
C GLN A 10 13.67 -22.80 5.28
N ILE A 11 14.77 -22.46 5.95
CA ILE A 11 15.12 -21.07 6.26
C ILE A 11 15.72 -20.44 5.01
N VAL A 12 15.23 -19.26 4.64
CA VAL A 12 15.74 -18.45 3.53
C VAL A 12 16.30 -17.16 4.10
N THR A 13 17.56 -16.86 3.78
CA THR A 13 18.25 -15.64 4.19
C THR A 13 18.72 -14.85 2.98
N THR A 14 19.24 -13.65 3.20
CA THR A 14 19.83 -12.81 2.15
C THR A 14 20.96 -13.52 1.39
N PRO A 15 21.01 -13.41 0.05
CA PRO A 15 20.03 -12.73 -0.82
C PRO A 15 18.77 -13.58 -1.03
N THR A 16 17.64 -13.10 -0.49
CA THR A 16 16.32 -13.72 -0.65
C THR A 16 15.95 -13.88 -2.13
N PHE A 17 16.49 -13.00 -2.98
CA PHE A 17 16.31 -13.03 -4.43
C PHE A 17 16.65 -14.37 -5.07
N ASP A 18 17.69 -15.07 -4.62
CA ASP A 18 18.14 -16.29 -5.28
C ASP A 18 17.09 -17.40 -5.17
N TRP A 19 16.52 -17.55 -3.96
CA TRP A 19 15.40 -18.46 -3.73
C TRP A 19 14.17 -18.03 -4.53
N LEU A 20 13.83 -16.73 -4.51
CA LEU A 20 12.68 -16.20 -5.26
C LEU A 20 12.82 -16.42 -6.78
N ALA A 21 14.01 -16.22 -7.33
CA ALA A 21 14.31 -16.35 -8.75
C ALA A 21 14.17 -17.80 -9.22
N GLU A 22 14.71 -18.76 -8.44
CA GLU A 22 14.53 -20.20 -8.71
C GLU A 22 13.04 -20.54 -8.83
N ARG A 23 12.24 -20.11 -7.85
CA ARG A 23 10.80 -20.41 -7.80
C ARG A 23 10.03 -19.71 -8.91
N ALA A 24 10.40 -18.47 -9.26
CA ALA A 24 9.80 -17.72 -10.36
C ALA A 24 10.02 -18.40 -11.73
N THR A 25 11.23 -18.92 -11.98
CA THR A 25 11.53 -19.65 -13.24
C THR A 25 10.79 -20.99 -13.33
N MET A 26 10.59 -21.67 -12.20
CA MET A 26 9.85 -22.94 -12.16
C MET A 26 8.33 -22.76 -12.21
N CYS A 27 7.83 -21.58 -11.85
CA CYS A 27 6.40 -21.27 -11.79
C CYS A 27 5.68 -21.43 -13.14
N LYS A 28 4.48 -22.04 -13.12
CA LYS A 28 3.69 -22.41 -14.31
C LYS A 28 2.33 -21.74 -14.40
N SER A 29 1.76 -21.32 -13.28
CA SER A 29 0.37 -20.86 -13.19
C SER A 29 0.25 -19.44 -12.63
N ARG A 30 0.83 -19.17 -11.46
CA ARG A 30 0.60 -17.90 -10.76
C ARG A 30 1.71 -17.51 -9.80
N ILE A 31 2.09 -16.24 -9.86
CA ILE A 31 2.89 -15.53 -8.85
C ILE A 31 1.97 -14.56 -8.11
N LEU A 32 1.93 -14.67 -6.79
CA LEU A 32 1.21 -13.76 -5.90
C LEU A 32 2.19 -13.18 -4.87
N ILE A 33 2.33 -11.86 -4.86
CA ILE A 33 3.25 -11.15 -3.96
C ILE A 33 2.44 -10.17 -3.11
N ALA A 34 2.61 -10.22 -1.80
CA ALA A 34 2.17 -9.19 -0.87
C ALA A 34 3.40 -8.53 -0.25
N SER A 35 3.54 -7.21 -0.40
CA SER A 35 4.63 -6.44 0.23
C SER A 35 4.20 -4.98 0.37
N PRO A 36 4.46 -4.30 1.49
CA PRO A 36 4.13 -2.87 1.64
C PRO A 36 4.84 -1.99 0.62
N TYR A 37 6.08 -2.36 0.27
CA TYR A 37 6.97 -1.59 -0.57
C TYR A 37 7.41 -2.43 -1.76
N VAL A 38 7.36 -1.84 -2.96
CA VAL A 38 7.71 -2.49 -4.21
C VAL A 38 8.58 -1.58 -5.06
N ASN A 39 9.56 -2.16 -5.76
CA ASN A 39 10.30 -1.46 -6.81
C ASN A 39 10.64 -2.38 -7.99
N ASP A 40 11.56 -1.96 -8.87
CA ASP A 40 11.93 -2.71 -10.08
C ASP A 40 12.43 -4.14 -9.80
N ALA A 41 12.84 -4.45 -8.57
CA ALA A 41 13.15 -5.82 -8.16
C ALA A 41 11.97 -6.79 -8.39
N VAL A 42 10.72 -6.33 -8.18
CA VAL A 42 9.52 -7.13 -8.46
C VAL A 42 9.32 -7.33 -9.95
N VAL A 43 9.54 -6.28 -10.75
CA VAL A 43 9.46 -6.37 -12.21
C VAL A 43 10.44 -7.45 -12.68
N ASN A 44 11.70 -7.32 -12.28
CA ASN A 44 12.77 -8.25 -12.61
C ASN A 44 12.45 -9.68 -12.17
N LEU A 45 11.95 -9.87 -10.94
CA LEU A 45 11.56 -11.18 -10.44
C LEU A 45 10.44 -11.81 -11.28
N THR A 46 9.38 -11.05 -11.56
CA THR A 46 8.24 -11.57 -12.31
C THR A 46 8.53 -11.81 -13.78
N ASP A 47 9.51 -11.09 -14.36
CA ASP A 47 9.97 -11.30 -15.74
C ASP A 47 10.75 -12.62 -15.94
N LEU A 48 11.21 -13.25 -14.85
CA LEU A 48 11.83 -14.58 -14.90
C LEU A 48 10.82 -15.70 -15.21
N SER A 49 9.53 -15.44 -15.02
CA SER A 49 8.45 -16.39 -15.26
C SER A 49 7.97 -16.36 -16.71
N SER A 50 7.42 -17.48 -17.20
CA SER A 50 6.84 -17.53 -18.56
C SER A 50 5.67 -16.55 -18.73
N SER A 51 5.42 -16.09 -19.96
CA SER A 51 4.38 -15.09 -20.26
C SER A 51 2.95 -15.50 -19.85
N GLY A 52 2.65 -16.80 -19.83
CA GLY A 52 1.36 -17.34 -19.39
C GLY A 52 1.13 -17.35 -17.88
N VAL A 53 2.15 -17.05 -17.07
CA VAL A 53 2.04 -17.03 -15.61
C VAL A 53 1.31 -15.78 -15.15
N ALA A 54 0.17 -15.95 -14.46
CA ALA A 54 -0.62 -14.87 -13.91
C ALA A 54 0.14 -14.19 -12.75
N LYS A 55 0.15 -12.85 -12.74
CA LYS A 55 0.87 -12.07 -11.74
C LYS A 55 -0.10 -11.22 -10.94
N ILE A 56 -0.07 -11.32 -9.62
CA ILE A 56 -0.90 -10.51 -8.71
C ILE A 56 0.01 -9.87 -7.66
N ILE A 57 -0.06 -8.55 -7.55
CA ILE A 57 0.75 -7.76 -6.62
C ILE A 57 -0.18 -7.05 -5.66
N VAL A 58 -0.09 -7.37 -4.37
CA VAL A 58 -0.79 -6.71 -3.28
C VAL A 58 0.20 -5.79 -2.56
N THR A 59 -0.06 -4.49 -2.59
CA THR A 59 0.86 -3.47 -2.04
C THR A 59 0.09 -2.32 -1.38
N LYS A 60 0.79 -1.41 -0.69
CA LYS A 60 0.24 -0.09 -0.38
C LYS A 60 0.28 0.81 -1.62
N THR A 61 -0.64 1.75 -1.72
CA THR A 61 -0.65 2.82 -2.75
C THR A 61 -0.66 4.21 -2.14
N ASP A 62 0.06 4.36 -1.03
CA ASP A 62 0.25 5.64 -0.37
C ASP A 62 1.13 6.55 -1.24
N LEU A 63 0.64 7.75 -1.57
CA LEU A 63 1.39 8.69 -2.42
C LEU A 63 2.67 9.19 -1.75
N ARG A 64 2.71 9.19 -0.41
CA ARG A 64 3.89 9.57 0.38
C ARG A 64 5.04 8.60 0.16
N ASP A 65 4.74 7.30 0.23
CA ASP A 65 5.72 6.22 0.03
C ASP A 65 6.36 6.32 -1.37
N PHE A 66 5.58 6.72 -2.38
CA PHE A 66 6.10 7.00 -3.72
C PHE A 66 6.92 8.28 -3.78
N ARG A 67 6.47 9.35 -3.11
CA ARG A 67 7.14 10.65 -3.13
C ARG A 67 8.51 10.64 -2.46
N VAL A 68 8.68 9.86 -1.39
CA VAL A 68 9.98 9.67 -0.70
C VAL A 68 10.84 8.54 -1.28
N GLY A 69 10.30 7.79 -2.25
CA GLY A 69 11.03 6.70 -2.92
C GLY A 69 11.10 5.38 -2.14
N ALA A 70 10.35 5.23 -1.05
CA ALA A 70 10.24 3.96 -0.32
C ALA A 70 9.57 2.87 -1.18
N SER A 71 8.64 3.27 -2.04
CA SER A 71 8.04 2.43 -3.08
C SER A 71 8.13 3.14 -4.43
N ASN A 72 8.09 2.38 -5.53
CA ASN A 72 8.19 2.95 -6.88
C ASN A 72 6.87 2.77 -7.66
N LEU A 73 6.24 3.89 -8.00
CA LEU A 73 4.99 3.93 -8.76
C LEU A 73 5.17 3.47 -10.22
N ASP A 74 6.30 3.79 -10.85
CA ASP A 74 6.59 3.38 -12.22
C ASP A 74 6.77 1.86 -12.34
N SER A 75 7.35 1.20 -11.33
CA SER A 75 7.41 -0.27 -11.28
C SER A 75 6.00 -0.89 -11.28
N LEU A 76 5.05 -0.31 -10.52
CA LEU A 76 3.65 -0.76 -10.53
C LEU A 76 2.96 -0.53 -11.88
N ARG A 77 3.24 0.60 -12.52
CA ARG A 77 2.73 0.92 -13.86
C ARG A 77 3.24 -0.07 -14.89
N THR A 78 4.54 -0.39 -14.86
CA THR A 78 5.14 -1.40 -15.74
C THR A 78 4.52 -2.78 -15.53
N LEU A 79 4.31 -3.20 -14.28
CA LEU A 79 3.63 -4.47 -13.96
C LEU A 79 2.20 -4.50 -14.53
N ALA A 80 1.44 -3.42 -14.31
CA ALA A 80 0.07 -3.32 -14.83
C ALA A 80 0.02 -3.32 -16.37
N GLN A 81 0.94 -2.62 -17.04
CA GLN A 81 1.07 -2.64 -18.51
C GLN A 81 1.38 -4.04 -19.05
N LYS A 82 2.20 -4.81 -18.33
CA LYS A 82 2.50 -6.22 -18.64
C LYS A 82 1.36 -7.19 -18.26
N GLY A 83 0.21 -6.69 -17.83
CA GLY A 83 -0.98 -7.49 -17.51
C GLY A 83 -1.02 -8.04 -16.09
N ALA A 84 -0.10 -7.65 -15.20
CA ALA A 84 -0.20 -8.01 -13.79
C ALA A 84 -1.38 -7.29 -13.11
N LYS A 85 -2.04 -7.99 -12.19
CA LYS A 85 -3.12 -7.43 -11.37
C LYS A 85 -2.53 -6.73 -10.15
N VAL A 86 -2.51 -5.41 -10.15
CA VAL A 86 -2.11 -4.61 -8.99
C VAL A 86 -3.32 -4.40 -8.08
N ARG A 87 -3.14 -4.64 -6.78
CA ARG A 87 -4.15 -4.46 -5.74
C ARG A 87 -3.59 -3.66 -4.58
N SER A 88 -4.37 -2.71 -4.07
CA SER A 88 -4.02 -1.91 -2.91
C SER A 88 -4.64 -2.48 -1.64
N LEU A 89 -3.85 -2.61 -0.58
CA LEU A 89 -4.31 -2.92 0.77
C LEU A 89 -3.69 -1.92 1.75
N HIS A 90 -4.53 -1.12 2.39
CA HIS A 90 -4.11 -0.19 3.43
C HIS A 90 -3.59 -0.95 4.68
N ASN A 91 -2.61 -0.37 5.37
CA ASN A 91 -1.92 -0.99 6.52
C ASN A 91 -1.30 -2.37 6.26
N LEU A 92 -1.09 -2.74 4.99
CA LEU A 92 -0.31 -3.92 4.66
C LEU A 92 1.11 -3.76 5.20
N HIS A 93 1.58 -4.74 5.96
CA HIS A 93 2.98 -4.85 6.38
C HIS A 93 3.57 -6.25 6.13
N ALA A 94 2.75 -7.23 5.77
CA ALA A 94 3.20 -8.59 5.45
C ALA A 94 4.09 -8.60 4.20
N LYS A 95 5.14 -9.45 4.21
CA LYS A 95 5.95 -9.77 3.03
C LYS A 95 5.83 -11.26 2.74
N VAL A 96 5.06 -11.56 1.70
CA VAL A 96 4.69 -12.94 1.34
C VAL A 96 4.82 -13.11 -0.17
N TYR A 97 5.47 -14.19 -0.58
CA TYR A 97 5.64 -14.57 -1.98
C TYR A 97 5.07 -15.96 -2.16
N VAL A 98 4.16 -16.15 -3.11
CA VAL A 98 3.51 -17.45 -3.39
C VAL A 98 3.66 -17.78 -4.87
N PHE A 99 4.07 -19.02 -5.15
CA PHE A 99 4.22 -19.56 -6.50
C PHE A 99 3.36 -20.83 -6.64
N ASP A 100 2.49 -20.86 -7.64
CA ASP A 100 1.62 -21.98 -8.04
C ASP A 100 0.72 -22.60 -6.96
N GLU A 101 0.52 -21.92 -5.84
CA GLU A 101 -0.08 -22.50 -4.63
C GLU A 101 0.65 -23.78 -4.13
N THR A 102 1.89 -23.98 -4.55
CA THR A 102 2.72 -25.13 -4.15
C THR A 102 3.85 -24.73 -3.21
N THR A 103 4.35 -23.51 -3.34
CA THR A 103 5.40 -23.00 -2.48
C THR A 103 5.17 -21.54 -2.15
N ALA A 104 5.54 -21.16 -0.94
CA ALA A 104 5.49 -19.77 -0.49
C ALA A 104 6.70 -19.44 0.40
N LEU A 105 6.99 -18.15 0.50
CA LEU A 105 7.95 -17.60 1.43
C LEU A 105 7.27 -16.50 2.25
N VAL A 106 7.30 -16.65 3.57
CA VAL A 106 6.98 -15.58 4.53
C VAL A 106 8.29 -15.07 5.08
N THR A 107 8.56 -13.77 4.95
CA THR A 107 9.88 -13.20 5.22
C THR A 107 9.79 -11.77 5.76
N SER A 108 10.88 -11.26 6.31
CA SER A 108 11.08 -9.84 6.57
C SER A 108 11.39 -9.03 5.30
N ALA A 109 11.86 -9.69 4.23
CA ALA A 109 12.28 -9.05 2.98
C ALA A 109 11.13 -8.40 2.20
N ASN A 110 11.12 -7.07 2.18
CA ASN A 110 10.27 -6.30 1.27
C ASN A 110 10.60 -6.62 -0.19
N ALA A 111 9.61 -6.43 -1.05
CA ALA A 111 9.73 -6.64 -2.49
C ALA A 111 10.46 -5.47 -3.18
N THR A 112 11.62 -5.12 -2.64
CA THR A 112 12.50 -4.05 -3.11
C THR A 112 13.89 -4.63 -3.35
N PHE A 113 14.72 -3.91 -4.12
CA PHE A 113 16.12 -4.29 -4.29
C PHE A 113 16.84 -4.47 -2.94
N GLY A 114 16.61 -3.56 -1.99
CA GLY A 114 17.16 -3.63 -0.64
C GLY A 114 16.75 -4.92 0.08
N GLY A 115 15.45 -5.19 0.18
CA GLY A 115 14.93 -6.38 0.85
C GLY A 115 15.31 -7.69 0.16
N MET A 116 15.29 -7.76 -1.17
CA MET A 116 15.60 -9.00 -1.87
C MET A 116 17.11 -9.33 -1.91
N ARG A 117 18.00 -8.34 -1.86
CA ARG A 117 19.43 -8.55 -2.15
C ARG A 117 20.43 -8.04 -1.13
N ARG A 118 20.11 -6.97 -0.39
CA ARG A 118 21.12 -6.21 0.38
C ARG A 118 20.91 -6.28 1.89
N ASN A 119 19.68 -6.05 2.34
CA ASN A 119 19.35 -6.04 3.75
C ASN A 119 19.53 -7.44 4.33
N TRP A 120 19.84 -7.54 5.63
CA TRP A 120 19.88 -8.82 6.33
C TRP A 120 18.45 -9.26 6.65
N GLU A 121 17.97 -10.25 5.92
CA GLU A 121 16.58 -10.71 5.96
C GLU A 121 16.55 -12.19 6.28
N CYS A 122 15.44 -12.63 6.86
CA CYS A 122 15.18 -14.03 7.15
C CYS A 122 13.73 -14.36 6.83
N GLY A 123 13.46 -15.61 6.49
CA GLY A 123 12.13 -16.09 6.20
C GLY A 123 12.03 -17.60 6.23
N LEU A 124 10.79 -18.09 6.21
CA LEU A 124 10.47 -19.50 6.19
C LEU A 124 9.77 -19.84 4.88
N ALA A 125 10.35 -20.78 4.15
CA ALA A 125 9.71 -21.36 2.99
C ALA A 125 8.73 -22.46 3.40
N ILE A 126 7.60 -22.49 2.72
CA ILE A 126 6.50 -23.42 2.96
C ILE A 126 6.25 -24.16 1.65
N GLU A 127 6.23 -25.49 1.69
CA GLU A 127 5.94 -26.35 0.52
C GLU A 127 4.70 -27.23 0.73
N ASP A 128 4.08 -27.18 1.92
CA ASP A 128 2.81 -27.85 2.17
C ASP A 128 1.68 -27.16 1.40
N ARG A 129 1.06 -27.87 0.46
CA ARG A 129 0.04 -27.32 -0.43
C ARG A 129 -1.17 -26.75 0.33
N GLN A 130 -1.60 -27.38 1.42
CA GLN A 130 -2.74 -26.89 2.19
C GLN A 130 -2.41 -25.55 2.85
N SER A 131 -1.25 -25.45 3.49
CA SER A 131 -0.76 -24.22 4.11
C SER A 131 -0.51 -23.11 3.09
N VAL A 132 0.09 -23.44 1.95
CA VAL A 132 0.34 -22.47 0.87
C VAL A 132 -0.96 -21.95 0.26
N SER A 133 -1.93 -22.82 -0.02
CA SER A 133 -3.24 -22.39 -0.55
C SER A 133 -4.00 -21.54 0.49
N HIS A 134 -3.97 -21.92 1.77
CA HIS A 134 -4.52 -21.09 2.84
C HIS A 134 -3.86 -19.71 2.91
N LEU A 135 -2.53 -19.64 2.86
CA LEU A 135 -1.79 -18.39 2.85
C LEU A 135 -2.11 -17.53 1.62
N ALA A 136 -2.24 -18.13 0.44
CA ALA A 136 -2.67 -17.43 -0.76
C ALA A 136 -4.07 -16.80 -0.59
N ASN A 137 -5.00 -17.54 0.04
CA ASN A 137 -6.33 -17.02 0.35
C ASN A 137 -6.28 -15.86 1.35
N LEU A 138 -5.45 -15.94 2.39
CA LEU A 138 -5.24 -14.84 3.33
C LEU A 138 -4.72 -13.58 2.63
N VAL A 139 -3.75 -13.72 1.72
CA VAL A 139 -3.25 -12.59 0.92
C VAL A 139 -4.38 -11.97 0.08
N LEU A 140 -5.19 -12.81 -0.58
CA LEU A 140 -6.26 -12.35 -1.46
C LEU A 140 -7.48 -11.79 -0.72
N SER A 141 -7.69 -12.18 0.54
CA SER A 141 -8.75 -11.67 1.42
C SER A 141 -8.32 -10.47 2.26
N GLY A 142 -7.01 -10.17 2.32
CA GLY A 142 -6.48 -9.00 3.02
C GLY A 142 -6.05 -9.26 4.46
N PHE A 143 -5.69 -10.50 4.81
CA PHE A 143 -5.22 -10.88 6.14
C PHE A 143 -6.21 -10.58 7.28
N GLY A 144 -7.52 -10.57 6.99
CA GLY A 144 -8.56 -10.25 7.96
C GLY A 144 -8.90 -8.76 8.07
N SER A 145 -8.44 -7.92 7.13
CA SER A 145 -8.93 -6.54 6.99
C SER A 145 -10.44 -6.49 6.71
N ASP A 146 -11.07 -5.36 7.04
CA ASP A 146 -12.52 -5.14 6.85
C ASP A 146 -12.99 -5.32 5.39
N ALA A 147 -12.08 -5.09 4.44
CA ALA A 147 -12.32 -5.27 3.01
C ALA A 147 -11.10 -5.90 2.34
N PRO A 148 -11.30 -6.71 1.28
CA PRO A 148 -10.19 -7.33 0.55
C PRO A 148 -9.38 -6.29 -0.24
N PRO A 149 -8.14 -6.63 -0.66
CA PRO A 149 -7.31 -5.76 -1.48
C PRO A 149 -8.02 -5.29 -2.74
N ARG A 150 -8.09 -3.97 -2.93
CA ARG A 150 -8.82 -3.34 -4.04
C ARG A 150 -7.99 -3.34 -5.31
N ALA A 151 -8.58 -3.75 -6.43
CA ALA A 151 -7.93 -3.64 -7.73
C ALA A 151 -7.62 -2.17 -8.12
N ILE A 152 -6.41 -1.93 -8.61
CA ILE A 152 -5.95 -0.63 -9.10
C ILE A 152 -5.77 -0.71 -10.61
N SER A 153 -6.48 0.15 -11.34
CA SER A 153 -6.39 0.18 -12.79
C SER A 153 -5.13 0.92 -13.27
N PHE A 154 -4.67 0.63 -14.48
CA PHE A 154 -3.58 1.39 -15.09
C PHE A 154 -3.89 2.89 -15.23
N ALA A 155 -5.14 3.25 -15.53
CA ALA A 155 -5.60 4.64 -15.56
C ALA A 155 -5.48 5.31 -14.19
N GLU A 156 -5.76 4.59 -13.10
CA GLU A 156 -5.60 5.10 -11.74
C GLU A 156 -4.13 5.32 -11.39
N LEU A 157 -3.24 4.38 -11.73
CA LEU A 157 -1.79 4.56 -11.56
C LEU A 157 -1.24 5.76 -12.37
N ASN A 158 -1.81 6.04 -13.54
CA ASN A 158 -1.47 7.23 -14.32
C ASN A 158 -1.88 8.52 -13.60
N ARG A 159 -3.06 8.55 -12.97
CA ARG A 159 -3.48 9.69 -12.16
C ARG A 159 -2.54 9.91 -10.98
N PHE A 160 -2.17 8.85 -10.26
CA PHE A 160 -1.21 8.97 -9.16
C PHE A 160 0.09 9.63 -9.61
N ARG A 161 0.61 9.23 -10.78
CA ARG A 161 1.84 9.83 -11.32
C ARG A 161 1.68 11.32 -11.60
N ALA A 162 0.52 11.75 -12.10
CA ALA A 162 0.22 13.16 -12.31
C ALA A 162 0.04 13.94 -11.00
N THR A 163 -0.39 13.27 -9.92
CA THR A 163 -0.55 13.85 -8.58
C THR A 163 0.77 14.03 -7.85
N LEU A 164 1.77 13.16 -8.05
CA LEU A 164 3.03 13.18 -7.27
C LEU A 164 3.77 14.53 -7.26
N PRO A 165 3.89 15.28 -8.37
CA PRO A 165 4.56 16.59 -8.36
C PRO A 165 3.81 17.66 -7.56
N LEU A 166 2.53 17.46 -7.27
CA LEU A 166 1.65 18.41 -6.57
C LEU A 166 1.69 18.23 -5.05
N ILE A 167 2.48 17.26 -4.60
CA ILE A 167 2.60 16.85 -3.22
C ILE A 167 4.05 17.02 -2.82
N ASP A 168 4.27 17.54 -1.62
CA ASP A 168 5.57 17.57 -1.00
C ASP A 168 5.62 16.71 0.27
N VAL A 169 6.75 16.06 0.49
CA VAL A 169 7.05 15.31 1.70
C VAL A 169 8.39 15.79 2.22
N SER A 170 8.37 16.57 3.28
CA SER A 170 9.55 17.11 3.94
C SER A 170 9.82 16.33 5.21
N ILE A 171 11.00 15.70 5.34
CA ILE A 171 11.43 15.09 6.60
C ILE A 171 12.25 16.16 7.34
N PRO A 172 11.84 16.60 8.55
CA PRO A 172 12.61 17.56 9.33
C PRO A 172 14.04 17.02 9.55
N THR A 173 15.05 17.85 9.37
CA THR A 173 16.41 17.49 9.77
C THR A 173 16.51 17.61 11.29
N LEU A 174 17.00 16.56 11.96
CA LEU A 174 17.32 16.68 13.37
C LEU A 174 18.49 17.65 13.57
N PRO A 175 18.43 18.58 14.54
CA PRO A 175 19.63 19.19 15.07
C PRO A 175 20.53 18.09 15.63
N ALA A 176 21.83 18.16 15.36
CA ALA A 176 22.77 17.08 15.66
C ALA A 176 22.94 16.78 17.17
N ASP A 177 22.48 17.66 18.07
CA ASP A 177 22.98 17.71 19.45
C ASP A 177 21.93 17.63 20.58
N ASP A 178 20.63 17.46 20.31
CA ASP A 178 19.57 17.74 21.33
C ASP A 178 18.66 16.56 21.74
N PHE A 179 19.17 15.31 21.73
CA PHE A 179 18.36 14.17 22.21
C PHE A 179 18.86 13.62 23.55
N PRO A 180 18.04 13.70 24.62
CA PRO A 180 18.25 12.88 25.81
C PRO A 180 18.31 11.40 25.41
N ALA A 181 19.24 10.64 25.97
CA ALA A 181 19.49 9.24 25.60
C ALA A 181 18.28 8.30 25.77
N ASP A 182 17.23 8.74 26.47
CA ASP A 182 16.09 7.91 26.87
C ASP A 182 14.82 8.09 26.01
N GLU A 183 14.78 9.07 25.10
CA GLU A 183 13.65 9.23 24.16
C GLU A 183 14.15 9.48 22.73
N PRO A 184 13.95 8.52 21.79
CA PRO A 184 14.34 8.75 20.41
C PRO A 184 13.50 9.90 19.80
N PRO A 185 14.11 10.82 19.04
CA PRO A 185 13.38 11.83 18.29
C PRO A 185 12.28 11.19 17.45
N THR A 186 11.05 11.67 17.59
CA THR A 186 10.03 11.45 16.56
C THR A 186 10.32 12.37 15.39
N LEU A 187 11.06 11.86 14.41
CA LEU A 187 11.23 12.48 13.09
C LEU A 187 9.93 12.35 12.30
N GLU A 188 9.12 13.40 12.30
CA GLU A 188 7.80 13.39 11.64
C GLU A 188 7.88 13.96 10.22
N ALA A 189 7.66 13.12 9.20
CA ALA A 189 7.55 13.61 7.83
C ALA A 189 6.31 14.53 7.66
N VAL A 190 6.54 15.74 7.15
CA VAL A 190 5.57 16.79 6.84
C VAL A 190 5.04 16.55 5.42
N PHE A 191 3.75 16.30 5.28
CA PHE A 191 3.09 16.16 3.98
C PHE A 191 2.30 17.43 3.64
N SER A 192 2.73 18.15 2.62
CA SER A 192 2.07 19.40 2.22
C SER A 192 1.60 19.34 0.77
N VAL A 193 0.57 20.14 0.48
CA VAL A 193 0.05 20.34 -0.87
C VAL A 193 0.17 21.83 -1.17
N PRO A 194 1.25 22.26 -1.85
CA PRO A 194 1.49 23.67 -2.13
C PRO A 194 0.39 24.30 -3.00
N ASP A 195 -0.10 23.55 -3.99
CA ASP A 195 -1.17 23.98 -4.90
C ASP A 195 -2.40 23.07 -4.75
N LYS A 196 -3.32 23.51 -3.88
CA LYS A 196 -4.56 22.80 -3.59
C LYS A 196 -5.51 22.73 -4.80
N GLU A 197 -5.55 23.79 -5.63
CA GLU A 197 -6.44 23.85 -6.79
C GLU A 197 -5.96 22.88 -7.87
N GLN A 198 -4.68 22.91 -8.21
CA GLN A 198 -4.08 21.98 -9.18
C GLN A 198 -4.20 20.53 -8.72
N LEU A 199 -4.10 20.27 -7.41
CA LEU A 199 -4.35 18.94 -6.85
C LEU A 199 -5.80 18.51 -7.08
N LEU A 200 -6.77 19.38 -6.78
CA LEU A 200 -8.19 19.08 -6.93
C LEU A 200 -8.55 18.72 -8.38
N ASP A 201 -7.91 19.32 -9.37
CA ASP A 201 -8.12 19.03 -10.79
C ASP A 201 -7.71 17.59 -11.19
N GLN A 202 -6.89 16.92 -10.38
CA GLN A 202 -6.53 15.51 -10.61
C GLN A 202 -7.64 14.52 -10.22
N PHE A 203 -8.66 15.00 -9.51
CA PHE A 203 -9.78 14.21 -9.02
C PHE A 203 -11.08 14.69 -9.67
N THR A 204 -12.07 13.80 -9.75
CA THR A 204 -13.39 14.16 -10.26
C THR A 204 -14.49 13.54 -9.41
N GLY A 205 -15.69 14.10 -9.50
CA GLY A 205 -16.87 13.57 -8.86
C GLY A 205 -16.80 13.63 -7.32
N TRP A 206 -17.38 12.62 -6.66
CA TRP A 206 -17.43 12.51 -5.21
C TRP A 206 -16.06 12.59 -4.53
N LEU A 207 -15.00 12.03 -5.14
CA LEU A 207 -13.67 12.03 -4.54
C LEU A 207 -13.07 13.43 -4.51
N GLN A 208 -13.27 14.22 -5.58
CA GLN A 208 -12.88 15.63 -5.64
C GLN A 208 -13.65 16.48 -4.62
N LEU A 209 -14.98 16.32 -4.57
CA LEU A 209 -15.82 17.00 -3.58
C LEU A 209 -15.35 16.71 -2.15
N THR A 210 -15.05 15.44 -1.85
CA THR A 210 -14.59 15.03 -0.53
C THR A 210 -13.21 15.61 -0.23
N LEU A 211 -12.27 15.56 -1.18
CA LEU A 211 -10.94 16.14 -1.02
C LEU A 211 -11.00 17.65 -0.77
N ARG A 212 -11.83 18.37 -1.52
CA ARG A 212 -12.08 19.81 -1.31
C ARG A 212 -12.52 20.08 0.12
N GLY A 213 -13.53 19.34 0.60
CA GLY A 213 -13.99 19.46 1.98
C GLY A 213 -12.89 19.16 3.00
N VAL A 214 -12.05 18.15 2.76
CA VAL A 214 -10.90 17.84 3.64
C VAL A 214 -9.86 18.96 3.64
N LEU A 215 -9.56 19.57 2.50
CA LEU A 215 -8.54 20.63 2.37
C LEU A 215 -8.95 21.96 3.04
N GLU A 216 -10.24 22.13 3.34
CA GLU A 216 -10.81 23.25 4.11
C GLU A 216 -10.79 22.99 5.62
N MET A 217 -10.48 21.77 6.08
CA MET A 217 -10.50 21.42 7.50
C MET A 217 -9.30 21.99 8.26
N PRO A 218 -9.44 22.24 9.57
CA PRO A 218 -8.33 22.61 10.43
C PRO A 218 -7.25 21.52 10.48
N GLU A 219 -5.98 21.94 10.51
CA GLU A 219 -4.83 21.04 10.65
C GLU A 219 -4.84 20.25 11.96
N SER A 220 -5.49 20.76 13.02
CA SER A 220 -5.66 20.04 14.28
C SER A 220 -6.46 18.74 14.14
N GLY A 221 -7.21 18.58 13.05
CA GLY A 221 -8.12 17.47 12.76
C GLY A 221 -9.58 17.88 12.82
N PHE A 222 -10.45 17.02 12.28
CA PHE A 222 -11.88 17.24 12.07
C PHE A 222 -12.71 15.98 12.34
N GLY A 223 -13.98 16.15 12.66
CA GLY A 223 -14.97 15.07 12.77
C GLY A 223 -15.80 14.89 11.50
N MET A 224 -16.51 13.76 11.40
CA MET A 224 -17.39 13.47 10.25
C MET A 224 -18.48 14.54 10.05
N GLN A 225 -19.06 15.05 11.13
CA GLN A 225 -20.12 16.05 11.06
C GLN A 225 -19.66 17.36 10.43
N GLN A 226 -18.40 17.76 10.66
CA GLN A 226 -17.81 18.95 10.02
C GLN A 226 -17.66 18.74 8.52
N LEU A 227 -17.16 17.56 8.11
CA LEU A 227 -17.05 17.19 6.70
C LEU A 227 -18.42 17.16 6.02
N PHE A 228 -19.44 16.63 6.68
CA PHE A 228 -20.80 16.61 6.14
C PHE A 228 -21.38 18.01 5.99
N ALA A 229 -21.18 18.89 6.98
CA ALA A 229 -21.68 20.26 6.91
C ALA A 229 -21.13 21.04 5.69
N ILE A 230 -19.87 20.82 5.33
CA ILE A 230 -19.24 21.46 4.15
C ILE A 230 -19.65 20.77 2.85
N CYS A 231 -19.63 19.43 2.79
CA CYS A 231 -19.82 18.71 1.54
C CYS A 231 -21.30 18.52 1.16
N GLN A 232 -22.25 18.43 2.11
CA GLN A 232 -23.65 18.13 1.82
C GLN A 232 -24.36 19.21 0.97
N PRO A 233 -24.20 20.51 1.22
CA PRO A 233 -24.83 21.55 0.38
C PRO A 233 -24.38 21.46 -1.07
N VAL A 234 -23.09 21.23 -1.29
CA VAL A 234 -22.53 21.08 -2.64
C VAL A 234 -22.97 19.76 -3.28
N ALA A 235 -23.01 18.67 -2.50
CA ALA A 235 -23.49 17.37 -2.96
C ALA A 235 -24.95 17.40 -3.39
N ALA A 236 -25.81 18.16 -2.70
CA ALA A 236 -27.22 18.29 -3.03
C ALA A 236 -27.45 18.92 -4.42
N VAL A 237 -26.52 19.79 -4.85
CA VAL A 237 -26.55 20.43 -6.17
C VAL A 237 -25.89 19.55 -7.23
N GLU A 238 -24.70 19.01 -6.94
CA GLU A 238 -23.92 18.22 -7.91
C GLU A 238 -24.47 16.78 -8.10
N TYR A 239 -25.14 16.21 -7.10
CA TYR A 239 -25.63 14.83 -7.09
C TYR A 239 -27.06 14.72 -6.50
N PRO A 240 -28.06 15.40 -7.11
CA PRO A 240 -29.40 15.53 -6.54
C PRO A 240 -30.13 14.18 -6.34
N ASP A 241 -29.81 13.16 -7.15
CA ASP A 241 -30.43 11.84 -7.07
C ASP A 241 -29.85 10.94 -5.96
N ASN A 242 -28.78 11.37 -5.27
CA ASN A 242 -28.14 10.57 -4.24
C ASN A 242 -28.75 10.80 -2.86
N HIS A 243 -29.47 9.79 -2.37
CA HIS A 243 -30.14 9.82 -1.07
C HIS A 243 -29.25 9.35 0.11
N ASN A 244 -28.00 8.94 -0.16
CA ASN A 244 -27.07 8.36 0.81
C ASN A 244 -25.73 9.13 0.86
N VAL A 245 -25.79 10.47 0.85
CA VAL A 245 -24.63 11.37 0.78
C VAL A 245 -23.56 11.05 1.83
N GLU A 246 -23.95 10.89 3.09
CA GLU A 246 -22.99 10.61 4.17
C GLU A 246 -22.24 9.29 3.99
N ALA A 247 -22.94 8.23 3.59
CA ALA A 247 -22.32 6.94 3.33
C ALA A 247 -21.34 7.04 2.17
N LYS A 248 -21.67 7.83 1.15
CA LYS A 248 -20.79 8.08 0.01
C LYS A 248 -19.54 8.86 0.39
N LEU A 249 -19.67 9.90 1.22
CA LEU A 249 -18.54 10.66 1.76
C LEU A 249 -17.64 9.80 2.65
N ARG A 250 -18.21 8.95 3.52
CA ARG A 250 -17.43 7.96 4.30
C ARG A 250 -16.60 7.04 3.40
N GLN A 251 -17.21 6.54 2.32
CA GLN A 251 -16.50 5.72 1.33
C GLN A 251 -15.36 6.50 0.65
N GLN A 252 -15.58 7.76 0.26
CA GLN A 252 -14.54 8.60 -0.34
C GLN A 252 -13.41 8.92 0.63
N LEU A 253 -13.71 9.06 1.92
CA LEU A 253 -12.70 9.31 2.93
C LEU A 253 -11.76 8.12 3.12
N GLN A 254 -12.29 6.89 3.06
CA GLN A 254 -11.46 5.66 3.03
C GLN A 254 -10.53 5.65 1.80
N PHE A 255 -11.03 6.08 0.64
CA PHE A 255 -10.23 6.22 -0.57
C PHE A 255 -9.12 7.27 -0.46
N LEU A 256 -9.36 8.38 0.23
CA LEU A 256 -8.34 9.39 0.52
C LEU A 256 -7.31 8.88 1.51
N ARG A 257 -7.75 8.12 2.54
CA ARG A 257 -6.88 7.49 3.53
C ARG A 257 -5.91 6.50 2.90
N ASP A 258 -6.42 5.61 2.05
CA ASP A 258 -5.61 4.57 1.41
C ASP A 258 -4.55 5.14 0.44
N ARG A 259 -4.67 6.43 0.09
CA ARG A 259 -3.71 7.19 -0.72
C ARG A 259 -2.81 8.11 0.09
N GLY A 260 -2.98 8.14 1.42
CA GLY A 260 -2.19 8.96 2.32
C GLY A 260 -2.63 10.42 2.45
N PHE A 261 -3.84 10.81 2.00
CA PHE A 261 -4.35 12.19 2.15
C PHE A 261 -5.03 12.46 3.48
N VAL A 262 -5.58 11.43 4.15
CA VAL A 262 -6.13 11.57 5.49
C VAL A 262 -5.69 10.44 6.41
N GLU A 263 -5.58 10.76 7.70
CA GLU A 263 -5.28 9.80 8.76
C GLU A 263 -6.35 9.82 9.83
N PHE A 264 -6.43 8.71 10.57
CA PHE A 264 -7.44 8.51 11.60
C PHE A 264 -6.81 8.68 12.97
N ILE A 265 -7.19 9.74 13.69
CA ILE A 265 -6.58 10.08 14.99
C ILE A 265 -7.12 9.18 16.10
N SER A 266 -8.43 8.92 16.10
CA SER A 266 -9.09 8.22 17.22
C SER A 266 -10.20 7.30 16.72
N PRO A 267 -9.96 5.98 16.66
CA PRO A 267 -10.91 5.05 16.07
C PRO A 267 -12.30 4.99 16.66
N GLY A 268 -12.44 5.27 17.95
CA GLY A 268 -13.74 5.33 18.63
C GLY A 268 -14.47 6.67 18.54
N GLN A 269 -13.81 7.74 18.06
CA GLN A 269 -14.38 9.10 18.08
C GLN A 269 -14.65 9.68 16.69
N GLY A 270 -14.31 8.96 15.61
CA GLY A 270 -14.59 9.42 14.24
C GLY A 270 -13.81 10.68 13.85
N ARG A 271 -12.61 10.87 14.40
CA ARG A 271 -11.75 12.03 14.14
C ARG A 271 -10.68 11.72 13.10
N TYR A 272 -10.59 12.58 12.11
CA TYR A 272 -9.67 12.52 10.98
C TYR A 272 -8.76 13.74 11.00
N ARG A 273 -7.69 13.67 10.22
CA ARG A 273 -6.87 14.84 9.88
C ARG A 273 -6.43 14.72 8.43
N PHE A 274 -6.29 15.85 7.74
CA PHE A 274 -5.47 15.86 6.54
C PHE A 274 -4.07 15.40 6.93
N THR A 275 -3.54 14.40 6.23
CA THR A 275 -2.33 13.72 6.67
C THR A 275 -1.19 14.70 6.90
N MET A 276 -0.88 14.91 8.19
CA MET A 276 0.28 15.52 8.83
C MET A 276 0.03 15.36 10.33
N PRO A 277 0.90 14.77 11.16
CA PRO A 277 1.97 13.79 10.99
C PRO A 277 1.49 12.35 11.28
N ALA A 278 2.25 11.32 10.86
CA ALA A 278 2.12 9.97 11.41
C ALA A 278 3.20 9.71 12.46
N ARG A 279 2.75 9.44 13.68
CA ARG A 279 3.51 8.69 14.68
C ARG A 279 3.70 7.27 14.16
N ASP A 280 4.97 6.91 14.03
CA ASP A 280 5.60 5.63 14.38
C ASP A 280 6.75 5.41 13.41
N ALA A 281 7.93 5.84 13.86
CA ALA A 281 9.18 5.26 13.43
C ALA A 281 9.17 3.77 13.82
N TYR A 282 9.90 2.95 13.04
CA TYR A 282 10.15 1.50 13.15
C TYR A 282 9.35 0.64 12.16
N GLY A 283 10.05 0.20 11.11
CA GLY A 283 9.64 -0.80 10.13
C GLY A 283 10.47 -0.77 8.85
#